data_AF-A0A355ES50-F1
#
_entry.id   AF-A0A355ES50-F1
#
_cell.length_a   1.000
_cell.length_b   1.000
_cell.length_c   1.000
_cell.angle_alpha   90.00
_cell.angle_beta   90.00
_cell.angle_gamma   90.00
#
_symmetry.space_group_name_H-M   'P 1'
#
loop_
_entity.id
_entity.type
_entity.pdbx_description
1 polymer ?
#
loop_
_entity_poly.entity_id
_entity_poly.type
_entity_poly.pdbx_seq_one_letter_code
_entity_poly.pdbx_strand_id
1 'polypeptide(L)' 'MAVLPHRYPILLVDRVLEIEPKKRIVAIKNVTINEPFFQGHFPQRPVMP' A
#
# COMPACT_ATOMS: atom_id res chain seq x y z
N MET A 1 11.03 -11.08 -6.62
CA MET A 1 9.72 -10.43 -6.39
C MET A 1 8.73 -10.97 -7.42
N ALA A 2 7.91 -11.97 -7.08
CA ALA A 2 7.14 -12.69 -8.09
C ALA A 2 5.79 -13.24 -7.59
N VAL A 3 5.00 -12.44 -6.88
CA VAL A 3 3.58 -12.77 -6.60
C VAL A 3 2.66 -11.72 -7.22
N LEU A 4 2.98 -10.44 -7.03
CA LEU A 4 2.23 -9.33 -7.64
C LEU A 4 3.04 -8.70 -8.80
N PRO A 5 2.38 -8.36 -9.93
CA PRO A 5 3.02 -7.66 -11.05
C PRO A 5 3.18 -6.15 -10.79
N HIS A 6 2.40 -5.58 -9.85
CA HIS A 6 2.42 -4.16 -9.50
C HIS A 6 3.82 -3.69 -9.10
N ARG A 7 4.15 -2.45 -9.49
CA ARG A 7 5.40 -1.75 -9.16
C ARG A 7 5.10 -0.33 -8.70
N TYR A 8 6.11 0.37 -8.24
CA TYR A 8 5.98 1.80 -7.91
C TYR A 8 5.35 2.56 -9.09
N PRO A 9 4.39 3.47 -8.85
CA PRO A 9 3.85 3.90 -7.55
C PRO A 9 2.60 3.15 -7.05
N ILE A 10 2.19 2.06 -7.70
CA ILE A 10 0.91 1.37 -7.46
C ILE A 10 1.05 0.00 -6.74
N LEU A 11 2.23 -0.33 -6.22
CA LEU A 11 2.39 -1.44 -5.28
C LEU A 11 2.07 -0.94 -3.85
N LEU A 12 0.90 -1.31 -3.33
CA LEU A 12 0.37 -0.79 -2.06
C LEU A 12 0.23 -1.86 -0.96
N VAL A 13 1.05 -2.91 -1.00
CA VAL A 13 1.14 -3.91 0.06
C VAL A 13 2.62 -4.07 0.42
N ASP A 14 2.97 -3.72 1.66
CA ASP A 14 4.37 -3.72 2.10
C ASP A 14 4.77 -5.08 2.67
N ARG A 15 3.87 -5.73 3.41
CA ARG A 15 4.14 -7.03 4.05
C ARG A 15 2.86 -7.81 4.33
N VAL A 16 2.93 -9.12 4.16
CA VAL A 16 1.91 -10.07 4.64
C VAL A 16 2.27 -10.50 6.05
N LEU A 17 1.32 -10.38 6.98
CA LEU A 17 1.47 -10.83 8.38
C LEU A 17 0.94 -12.26 8.56
N GLU A 18 -0.19 -12.59 7.95
CA GLU A 18 -0.85 -13.90 8.08
C GLU A 18 -1.48 -14.34 6.77
N ILE A 19 -1.48 -15.66 6.51
CA ILE A 19 -2.19 -16.25 5.37
C ILE A 19 -2.86 -17.57 5.76
N GLU A 20 -4.18 -17.64 5.58
CA GLU A 20 -4.98 -18.85 5.61
C GLU A 20 -5.40 -19.17 4.17
N PRO A 21 -4.80 -20.20 3.52
CA PRO A 21 -5.08 -20.50 2.12
C PRO A 21 -6.57 -20.68 1.84
N LYS A 22 -7.06 -20.04 0.78
CA LYS A 22 -8.47 -20.03 0.35
C LYS A 22 -9.47 -19.44 1.37
N LYS A 23 -9.00 -18.73 2.40
CA LYS A 23 -9.86 -18.19 3.46
C LYS A 23 -9.56 -16.73 3.83
N ARG A 24 -8.33 -16.40 4.24
CA ARG A 24 -7.98 -15.05 4.73
C ARG A 24 -6.53 -14.71 4.45
N ILE A 25 -6.26 -13.42 4.26
CA ILE A 25 -4.90 -12.85 4.32
C ILE A 25 -4.94 -11.56 5.16
N VAL A 26 -3.93 -11.34 5.97
CA VAL A 26 -3.73 -10.08 6.72
C VAL A 26 -2.41 -9.48 6.27
N ALA A 27 -2.45 -8.23 5.83
CA ALA A 27 -1.29 -7.52 5.31
C ALA A 27 -1.26 -6.08 5.83
N ILE A 28 -0.09 -5.45 5.73
CA ILE A 28 0.12 -4.07 6.13
C ILE A 28 0.56 -3.22 4.95
N LYS A 29 0.11 -1.97 4.96
CA LYS A 29 0.58 -0.86 4.14
C LYS A 29 0.94 0.26 5.10
N ASN A 30 2.22 0.62 5.15
CA ASN A 30 2.65 1.80 5.87
C ASN A 30 2.28 3.01 5.03
N VAL A 31 1.69 3.99 5.70
CA VAL A 31 1.31 5.27 5.10
C VAL A 31 2.35 6.30 5.52
N THR A 32 3.01 6.92 4.55
CA THR A 32 4.05 7.94 4.81
C THR A 32 3.86 9.16 3.93
N ILE A 33 4.11 10.34 4.49
CA ILE A 33 3.98 11.63 3.77
C ILE A 33 4.83 11.70 2.49
N ASN A 34 5.85 10.85 2.37
CA ASN A 34 6.72 10.77 1.20
C ASN A 34 6.13 9.95 0.03
N GLU A 35 4.85 9.56 0.08
CA GLU A 35 4.19 8.89 -1.04
C GLU A 35 3.66 9.88 -2.09
N PRO A 36 3.74 9.56 -3.39
CA PRO A 36 3.52 10.53 -4.48
C PRO A 36 2.11 11.11 -4.52
N PHE A 37 1.09 10.36 -4.11
CA PHE A 37 -0.30 10.84 -4.12
C PHE A 37 -0.57 11.95 -3.08
N PHE A 38 0.24 12.07 -2.03
CA PHE A 38 0.09 13.15 -1.04
C PHE A 38 0.44 14.54 -1.59
N GLN A 39 1.12 14.62 -2.73
CA GLN A 39 1.32 15.90 -3.44
C GLN A 39 -0.01 16.51 -3.91
N GLY A 40 -1.01 15.67 -4.18
CA GLY A 40 -2.31 16.08 -4.74
C GLY A 40 -3.53 15.78 -3.87
N HIS A 41 -3.41 14.94 -2.82
CA HIS A 41 -4.55 14.47 -2.04
C HIS A 41 -4.37 14.70 -0.53
N PHE A 42 -4.68 15.87 0.00
CA PHE A 42 -4.87 17.16 -0.68
C PHE A 42 -3.70 18.09 -0.35
N PRO A 43 -3.42 19.13 -1.16
CA PRO A 43 -2.41 20.12 -0.81
C PRO A 43 -2.64 20.67 0.60
N GLN A 44 -1.59 20.68 1.43
CA GLN A 44 -1.62 21.12 2.84
C GLN A 44 -2.49 20.27 3.79
N ARG A 45 -3.15 19.22 3.29
CA ARG A 45 -3.96 18.29 4.08
C ARG A 45 -3.79 16.86 3.53
N PRO A 46 -2.69 16.18 3.88
CA PRO A 46 -2.42 14.84 3.37
C PRO A 46 -3.48 13.86 3.91
N VAL A 47 -4.22 13.22 3.02
CA VAL A 47 -5.22 12.21 3.33
C VAL A 47 -4.94 11.02 2.41
N MET A 48 -4.85 9.82 2.96
CA MET A 48 -4.67 8.62 2.12
C MET A 48 -5.92 8.48 1.23
N PRO A 49 -5.78 8.40 -0.11
CA PRO A 49 -6.90 8.08 -1.00
C PRO A 49 -7.52 6.71 -0.70
#